data_AF-A0A3M2BSF3-F1
#
_entry.id   AF-A0A3M2BSF3-F1
#
_cell.length_a   1.000
_cell.length_b   1.000
_cell.length_c   1.000
_cell.angle_alpha   90.00
_cell.angle_beta   90.00
_cell.angle_gamma   90.00
#
_symmetry.space_group_name_H-M   'P 1'
#
loop_
_entity.id
_entity.type
_entity.pdbx_description
1 polymer ?
#
loop_
_entity_poly.entity_id
_entity_poly.type
_entity_poly.pdbx_seq_one_letter_code
_entity_poly.pdbx_strand_id
1 'polypeptide(L)'
;MHRNVTRRGLRAAVLWMTLAAAACAEPDLTVPTADQAREVYANPDVEVTVRGNVVELRVPQPREQLRRGGTLWAKVGPYIFLFSEATESLFDDYPGLAGVRVITTAGNDGPEVARAFMERDDMNDILWNRAKVIAGRARLEGSKRPSLVEELIRWGEDHTDFEYNPRYVSSR
;
A
#
# COMPACT_ATOMS: atom_id res chain seq x y z
N MET A 1 18.71 -64.68 -52.86
CA MET A 1 19.61 -63.63 -52.34
C MET A 1 18.74 -62.60 -51.64
N HIS A 2 18.88 -62.48 -50.32
CA HIS A 2 18.11 -61.61 -49.43
C HIS A 2 18.29 -60.11 -49.77
N ARG A 3 17.24 -59.29 -49.57
CA ARG A 3 17.22 -58.25 -48.53
C ARG A 3 15.86 -57.54 -48.39
N ASN A 4 15.41 -57.53 -47.15
CA ASN A 4 14.33 -56.74 -46.55
C ASN A 4 14.68 -55.24 -46.48
N VAL A 5 13.78 -54.48 -45.83
CA VAL A 5 13.98 -53.17 -45.13
C VAL A 5 13.45 -51.99 -45.98
N THR A 6 12.46 -51.15 -45.59
CA THR A 6 11.93 -50.78 -44.27
C THR A 6 10.59 -50.04 -44.38
N ARG A 7 9.69 -50.29 -43.41
CA ARG A 7 8.61 -49.40 -42.99
C ARG A 7 9.19 -48.23 -42.16
N ARG A 8 8.94 -46.98 -42.55
CA ARG A 8 9.17 -45.75 -41.75
C ARG A 8 8.18 -44.69 -42.27
N GLY A 9 7.37 -43.98 -41.51
CA GLY A 9 7.14 -43.98 -40.07
C GLY A 9 5.80 -43.28 -39.81
N LEU A 10 5.01 -43.85 -38.89
CA LEU A 10 3.73 -43.33 -38.45
C LEU A 10 3.88 -42.97 -36.97
N ARG A 11 4.57 -41.87 -36.64
CA ARG A 11 4.75 -41.37 -35.26
C ARG A 11 4.98 -39.86 -35.25
N ALA A 12 3.96 -39.08 -35.57
CA ALA A 12 3.98 -37.63 -35.37
C ALA A 12 2.56 -37.08 -35.19
N ALA A 13 1.84 -37.53 -34.16
CA ALA A 13 0.51 -36.97 -33.88
C ALA A 13 0.01 -37.23 -32.44
N VAL A 14 0.85 -37.09 -31.41
CA VAL A 14 0.37 -37.09 -30.02
C VAL A 14 1.28 -36.21 -29.17
N LEU A 15 1.22 -34.87 -29.32
CA LEU A 15 1.82 -33.96 -28.34
C LEU A 15 1.27 -32.52 -28.42
N TRP A 16 -0.05 -32.34 -28.53
CA TRP A 16 -0.67 -30.99 -28.58
C TRP A 16 -1.97 -30.90 -27.77
N MET A 17 -2.16 -31.74 -26.74
CA MET A 17 -3.45 -31.87 -26.05
C MET A 17 -3.35 -31.91 -24.52
N THR A 18 -2.33 -31.29 -23.92
CA THR A 18 -2.17 -31.23 -22.45
C THR A 18 -2.07 -29.81 -21.87
N LEU A 19 -2.22 -28.75 -22.68
CA LEU A 19 -2.10 -27.35 -22.22
C LEU A 19 -3.44 -26.63 -21.98
N ALA A 20 -4.57 -27.33 -21.93
CA ALA A 20 -5.89 -26.69 -21.75
C ALA A 20 -6.39 -26.66 -20.29
N ALA A 21 -5.76 -27.39 -19.36
CA ALA A 21 -6.30 -27.59 -18.01
C ALA A 21 -5.67 -26.69 -16.92
N ALA A 22 -4.71 -25.83 -17.26
CA ALA A 22 -3.93 -25.07 -16.26
C ALA A 22 -4.33 -23.58 -16.11
N ALA A 23 -5.39 -23.10 -16.77
CA ALA A 23 -5.59 -21.65 -16.94
C ALA A 23 -6.91 -21.06 -16.40
N CYS A 24 -7.69 -21.79 -15.59
CA CYS A 24 -8.85 -21.21 -14.90
C CYS A 24 -8.79 -21.51 -13.40
N ALA A 25 -7.76 -20.97 -12.72
CA ALA A 25 -7.90 -20.71 -11.30
C ALA A 25 -8.78 -19.45 -11.17
N GLU A 26 -9.85 -19.53 -10.39
CA GLU A 26 -10.66 -18.35 -10.05
C GLU A 26 -9.76 -17.37 -9.29
N PRO A 27 -9.78 -16.06 -9.61
CA PRO A 27 -8.92 -15.10 -8.94
C PRO A 27 -9.21 -15.09 -7.45
N ASP A 28 -8.15 -15.09 -6.63
CA ASP A 28 -8.29 -14.88 -5.20
C ASP A 28 -8.68 -13.42 -4.95
N LEU A 29 -9.88 -13.21 -4.39
CA LEU A 29 -10.44 -11.90 -4.08
C LEU A 29 -10.61 -11.71 -2.57
N THR A 30 -9.81 -12.42 -1.77
CA THR A 30 -9.88 -12.34 -0.30
C THR A 30 -9.58 -10.92 0.18
N VAL A 31 -10.47 -10.39 1.03
CA VAL A 31 -10.36 -9.07 1.68
C VAL A 31 -10.39 -9.25 3.21
N PRO A 32 -9.70 -8.40 3.97
CA PRO A 32 -9.69 -8.50 5.42
C PRO A 32 -11.02 -8.03 6.01
N THR A 33 -11.37 -8.59 7.17
CA THR A 33 -12.33 -7.94 8.08
C THR A 33 -11.68 -6.71 8.73
N ALA A 34 -12.50 -5.83 9.29
CA ALA A 34 -12.00 -4.66 10.02
C ALA A 34 -11.12 -5.04 11.23
N ASP A 35 -11.41 -6.16 11.89
CA ASP A 35 -10.63 -6.63 13.03
C ASP A 35 -9.26 -7.17 12.60
N GLN A 36 -9.21 -7.96 11.52
CA GLN A 36 -7.95 -8.40 10.92
C GLN A 36 -7.09 -7.21 10.46
N ALA A 37 -7.68 -6.25 9.76
CA ALA A 37 -6.96 -5.06 9.32
C ALA A 37 -6.44 -4.24 10.51
N ARG A 38 -7.21 -4.15 11.60
CA ARG A 38 -6.79 -3.44 12.83
C ARG A 38 -5.63 -4.12 13.52
N GLU A 39 -5.63 -5.45 13.58
CA GLU A 39 -4.56 -6.25 14.18
C GLU A 39 -3.21 -5.97 13.51
N VAL A 40 -3.20 -5.85 12.18
CA VAL A 40 -1.98 -5.59 11.40
C VAL A 40 -1.33 -4.24 11.75
N TYR A 41 -2.11 -3.18 11.97
CA TYR A 41 -1.54 -1.87 12.32
C TYR A 41 -1.14 -1.74 13.80
N ALA A 42 -1.65 -2.62 14.67
CA ALA A 42 -1.31 -2.73 16.10
C ALA A 42 -1.28 -1.38 16.87
N ASN A 43 -2.10 -0.41 16.47
CA ASN A 43 -2.14 0.93 17.04
C ASN A 43 -3.55 1.24 17.57
N PRO A 44 -3.75 1.35 18.90
CA PRO A 44 -5.06 1.54 19.50
C PRO A 44 -5.70 2.90 19.19
N ASP A 45 -4.88 3.90 18.84
CA ASP A 45 -5.37 5.25 18.54
C ASP A 45 -5.85 5.37 17.08
N VAL A 46 -5.60 4.34 16.25
CA VAL A 46 -6.00 4.34 14.84
C VAL A 46 -7.32 3.60 14.68
N GLU A 47 -8.32 4.31 14.19
CA GLU A 47 -9.58 3.68 13.78
C GLU A 47 -9.37 3.02 12.42
N VAL A 48 -9.72 1.73 12.33
CA VAL A 48 -9.63 0.95 11.09
C VAL A 48 -11.01 0.50 10.68
N THR A 49 -11.37 0.80 9.43
CA THR A 49 -12.60 0.36 8.79
C THR A 49 -12.30 -0.26 7.43
N VAL A 50 -13.19 -1.14 6.97
CA VAL A 50 -13.11 -1.72 5.62
C VAL A 50 -14.36 -1.33 4.86
N ARG A 51 -14.19 -0.69 3.70
CA ARG A 51 -15.29 -0.23 2.83
C ARG A 51 -15.13 -0.88 1.46
N GLY A 52 -15.94 -1.90 1.18
CA GLY A 52 -15.75 -2.72 -0.01
C GLY A 52 -14.40 -3.45 0.08
N ASN A 53 -13.51 -3.18 -0.86
CA ASN A 53 -12.15 -3.72 -0.89
C ASN A 53 -11.06 -2.67 -0.57
N VAL A 54 -11.43 -1.60 0.13
CA VAL A 54 -10.49 -0.57 0.60
C VAL A 54 -10.44 -0.59 2.12
N VAL A 55 -9.22 -0.63 2.68
CA VAL A 55 -8.99 -0.39 4.11
C VAL A 55 -8.85 1.12 4.31
N GLU A 56 -9.61 1.68 5.25
CA GLU A 56 -9.54 3.09 5.62
C GLU A 56 -9.07 3.23 7.06
N LEU A 57 -7.97 3.96 7.23
CA LEU A 57 -7.36 4.32 8.50
C LEU A 57 -7.71 5.76 8.85
N ARG A 58 -8.28 5.98 10.02
CA ARG A 58 -8.47 7.31 10.60
C ARG A 58 -7.47 7.50 11.74
N VAL A 59 -6.55 8.44 11.55
CA VAL A 59 -5.38 8.63 12.42
C VAL A 59 -5.45 9.99 13.11
N PRO A 60 -5.69 10.05 14.43
CA PRO A 60 -5.68 11.30 15.15
C PRO A 60 -4.25 11.83 15.32
N GLN A 61 -4.04 13.07 14.87
CA GLN A 61 -2.80 13.82 15.08
C GLN A 61 -2.97 14.83 16.24
N PRO A 62 -2.08 14.83 17.24
CA PRO A 62 -2.12 15.82 18.31
C PRO A 62 -2.05 17.26 17.77
N ARG A 63 -3.01 18.10 18.19
CA ARG A 63 -3.09 19.50 17.74
C ARG A 63 -1.83 20.31 18.02
N GLU A 64 -1.10 19.97 19.08
CA GLU A 64 0.19 20.60 19.40
C GLU A 64 1.27 20.27 18.37
N GLN A 65 1.30 19.04 17.85
CA GLN A 65 2.25 18.66 16.81
C GLN A 65 1.94 19.37 15.49
N LEU A 66 0.66 19.50 15.13
CA LEU A 66 0.23 20.27 13.96
C LEU A 66 0.62 21.74 14.06
N ARG A 67 0.44 22.36 15.24
CA ARG A 67 0.83 23.77 15.45
C ARG A 67 2.34 23.99 15.38
N ARG A 68 3.14 23.09 15.98
CA ARG A 68 4.60 23.25 16.02
C ARG A 68 5.30 22.86 14.72
N GLY A 69 4.83 21.80 14.07
CA GLY A 69 5.44 21.28 12.85
C GLY A 69 4.94 21.94 11.57
N GLY A 70 3.84 22.69 11.64
CA GLY A 70 3.28 23.42 10.51
C GLY A 70 2.90 22.50 9.35
N THR A 71 3.06 23.03 8.13
CA THR A 71 2.65 22.37 6.88
C THR A 71 3.26 20.98 6.70
N LEU A 72 4.54 20.80 7.02
CA LEU A 72 5.19 19.49 6.85
C LEU A 72 4.50 18.43 7.73
N TRP A 73 4.18 18.75 8.98
CA TRP A 73 3.59 17.75 9.89
C TRP A 73 2.12 17.49 9.58
N ALA A 74 1.44 18.47 9.00
CA ALA A 74 0.10 18.29 8.46
C ALA A 74 0.11 17.30 7.28
N LYS A 75 1.11 17.39 6.40
CA LYS A 75 1.21 16.55 5.20
C LYS A 75 1.75 15.15 5.44
N VAL A 76 2.70 14.98 6.36
CA VAL A 76 3.47 13.73 6.48
C VAL A 76 2.66 12.54 7.00
N GLY A 77 1.64 12.81 7.81
CA GLY A 77 0.94 11.80 8.60
C GLY A 77 0.44 10.60 7.78
N PRO A 78 -0.27 10.77 6.65
CA PRO A 78 -0.73 9.65 5.83
C PRO A 78 0.40 8.72 5.36
N TYR A 79 1.51 9.29 4.91
CA TYR A 79 2.63 8.54 4.32
C TYR A 79 3.41 7.70 5.32
N ILE A 80 3.37 8.08 6.60
CA ILE A 80 3.88 7.24 7.68
C ILE A 80 3.16 5.88 7.63
N PHE A 81 1.83 5.88 7.61
CA PHE A 81 1.06 4.64 7.64
C PHE A 81 1.13 3.90 6.31
N LEU A 82 0.95 4.59 5.17
CA LEU A 82 0.98 3.94 3.86
C LEU A 82 2.32 3.25 3.55
N PHE A 83 3.45 3.84 3.94
CA PHE A 83 4.77 3.27 3.70
C PHE A 83 5.27 2.51 4.94
N SER A 84 4.44 1.60 5.44
CA SER A 84 4.75 0.74 6.58
C SER A 84 4.74 -0.73 6.19
N GLU A 85 5.45 -1.55 6.96
CA GLU A 85 5.41 -3.01 6.84
C GLU A 85 3.98 -3.54 7.02
N ALA A 86 3.19 -2.93 7.91
CA ALA A 86 1.78 -3.25 8.09
C ALA A 86 0.96 -3.11 6.79
N THR A 87 1.18 -2.05 6.00
CA THR A 87 0.47 -1.87 4.72
C THR A 87 0.93 -2.86 3.66
N GLU A 88 2.23 -3.13 3.58
CA GLU A 88 2.80 -4.13 2.66
C GLU A 88 2.25 -5.53 2.97
N SER A 89 2.29 -5.96 4.24
CA SER A 89 1.71 -7.25 4.66
C SER A 89 0.21 -7.34 4.38
N LEU A 90 -0.54 -6.24 4.54
CA LEU A 90 -1.95 -6.21 4.17
C LEU A 90 -2.17 -6.49 2.68
N PHE A 91 -1.33 -5.95 1.81
CA PHE A 91 -1.44 -6.28 0.38
C PHE A 91 -1.01 -7.71 0.10
N ASP A 92 0.07 -8.19 0.71
CA ASP A 92 0.53 -9.58 0.52
C ASP A 92 -0.51 -10.61 0.97
N ASP A 93 -1.12 -10.40 2.14
CA ASP A 93 -2.04 -11.35 2.76
C ASP A 93 -3.46 -11.32 2.17
N TYR A 94 -3.86 -10.22 1.52
CA TYR A 94 -5.22 -10.02 1.02
C TYR A 94 -5.25 -9.58 -0.46
N PRO A 95 -5.19 -10.54 -1.40
CA PRO A 95 -5.15 -10.27 -2.84
C PRO A 95 -6.33 -9.46 -3.39
N GLY A 96 -7.50 -9.51 -2.73
CA GLY A 96 -8.70 -8.78 -3.15
C GLY A 96 -8.72 -7.29 -2.79
N LEU A 97 -7.76 -6.79 -2.01
CA LEU A 97 -7.69 -5.36 -1.65
C LEU A 97 -7.34 -4.50 -2.87
N ALA A 98 -8.13 -3.44 -3.10
CA ALA A 98 -7.81 -2.43 -4.10
C ALA A 98 -6.80 -1.40 -3.59
N GLY A 99 -6.77 -1.14 -2.28
CA GLY A 99 -5.89 -0.10 -1.75
C GLY A 99 -6.10 0.19 -0.27
N VAL A 100 -5.25 1.07 0.25
CA VAL A 100 -5.33 1.59 1.61
C VAL A 100 -5.48 3.11 1.56
N ARG A 101 -6.46 3.63 2.30
CA ARG A 101 -6.67 5.05 2.51
C ARG A 101 -6.27 5.42 3.93
N VAL A 102 -5.48 6.48 4.07
CA VAL A 102 -5.16 7.05 5.37
C VAL A 102 -5.71 8.46 5.43
N ILE A 103 -6.48 8.75 6.48
CA ILE A 103 -7.10 10.04 6.76
C ILE A 103 -6.57 10.50 8.12
N THR A 104 -5.82 11.59 8.16
CA THR A 104 -5.39 12.19 9.42
C THR A 104 -6.36 13.26 9.89
N THR A 105 -6.57 13.35 11.20
CA THR A 105 -7.51 14.30 11.83
C THR A 105 -6.83 15.11 12.93
N ALA A 106 -7.33 16.32 13.21
CA ALA A 106 -6.81 17.16 14.28
C ALA A 106 -7.33 16.74 15.67
N GLY A 107 -6.82 15.64 16.19
CA GLY A 107 -7.34 14.89 17.34
C GLY A 107 -8.43 13.89 16.93
N ASN A 108 -8.98 13.15 17.89
CA ASN A 108 -9.92 12.05 17.65
C ASN A 108 -11.16 12.49 16.86
N ASP A 109 -11.82 13.56 17.31
CA ASP A 109 -13.02 14.12 16.64
C ASP A 109 -12.70 15.40 15.85
N GLY A 110 -11.44 15.56 15.45
CA GLY A 110 -10.98 16.73 14.72
C GLY A 110 -11.43 16.73 13.26
N PRO A 111 -11.42 17.92 12.60
CA PRO A 111 -11.51 17.96 11.15
C PRO A 111 -10.34 17.20 10.51
N GLU A 112 -10.57 16.75 9.28
CA GLU A 112 -9.54 16.16 8.44
C GLU A 112 -8.40 17.16 8.20
N VAL A 113 -7.17 16.66 8.25
CA VAL A 113 -5.92 17.40 8.04
C VAL A 113 -5.35 17.03 6.68
N ALA A 114 -5.24 15.74 6.39
CA ALA A 114 -4.76 15.21 5.13
C ALA A 114 -5.41 13.85 4.87
N ARG A 115 -5.52 13.50 3.59
CA ARG A 115 -5.82 12.14 3.15
C ARG A 115 -4.84 11.72 2.06
N ALA A 116 -4.49 10.44 2.07
CA ALA A 116 -3.80 9.81 0.96
C ALA A 116 -4.37 8.41 0.71
N PHE A 117 -4.36 7.99 -0.55
CA PHE A 117 -4.82 6.69 -0.99
C PHE A 117 -3.73 6.06 -1.87
N MET A 118 -3.37 4.83 -1.53
CA MET A 118 -2.43 4.02 -2.28
C MET A 118 -3.19 2.84 -2.87
N GLU A 119 -3.11 2.69 -4.19
CA GLU A 119 -3.59 1.49 -4.86
C GLU A 119 -2.62 0.34 -4.61
N ARG A 120 -3.16 -0.89 -4.60
CA ARG A 120 -2.37 -2.10 -4.39
C ARG A 120 -1.18 -2.18 -5.35
N ASP A 121 -1.40 -1.85 -6.61
CA ASP A 121 -0.45 -2.08 -7.69
C ASP A 121 0.53 -0.91 -7.91
N ASP A 122 0.47 0.14 -7.07
CA ASP A 122 1.36 1.30 -7.16
C ASP A 122 2.80 0.99 -6.70
N MET A 123 2.99 -0.08 -5.92
CA MET A 123 4.25 -0.42 -5.28
C MET A 123 4.69 -1.84 -5.64
N ASN A 124 5.86 -1.96 -6.27
CA ASN A 124 6.58 -3.22 -6.37
C ASN A 124 7.61 -3.37 -5.23
N ASP A 125 8.21 -4.54 -5.07
CA ASP A 125 9.18 -4.85 -4.00
C ASP A 125 10.31 -3.82 -3.87
N ILE A 126 10.80 -3.28 -4.99
CA ILE A 126 11.88 -2.28 -5.00
C ILE A 126 11.36 -0.95 -4.45
N LEU A 127 10.16 -0.53 -4.89
CA LEU A 127 9.51 0.68 -4.42
C LEU A 127 9.14 0.56 -2.93
N TRP A 128 8.62 -0.59 -2.49
CA TRP A 128 8.32 -0.87 -1.08
C TRP A 128 9.55 -0.73 -0.18
N ASN A 129 10.65 -1.37 -0.56
CA ASN A 129 11.89 -1.27 0.21
C ASN A 129 12.38 0.17 0.34
N ARG A 130 12.33 0.93 -0.76
CA ARG A 130 12.72 2.35 -0.74
C ARG A 130 11.76 3.19 0.12
N ALA A 131 10.46 2.98 -0.03
CA ALA A 131 9.43 3.70 0.71
C ALA A 131 9.58 3.49 2.22
N LYS A 132 9.76 2.24 2.66
CA LYS A 132 10.00 1.88 4.07
C LYS A 132 11.26 2.56 4.63
N VAL A 133 12.35 2.63 3.86
CA VAL A 133 13.58 3.33 4.28
C VAL A 133 13.35 4.83 4.44
N ILE A 134 12.70 5.48 3.47
CA ILE A 134 12.38 6.92 3.54
C ILE A 134 11.47 7.20 4.74
N ALA A 135 10.41 6.40 4.92
CA ALA A 135 9.47 6.56 6.02
C ALA A 135 10.12 6.29 7.37
N GLY A 136 10.97 5.28 7.49
CA GLY A 136 11.74 4.98 8.70
C GLY A 136 12.64 6.14 9.11
N ARG A 137 13.37 6.74 8.17
CA ARG A 137 14.22 7.92 8.43
C ARG A 137 13.41 9.14 8.86
N ALA A 138 12.29 9.40 8.19
CA ALA A 138 11.39 10.50 8.55
C ALA A 138 10.82 10.33 9.97
N ARG A 139 10.40 9.12 10.35
CA ARG A 139 9.92 8.79 11.71
C ARG A 139 10.98 9.06 12.78
N LEU A 140 12.20 8.56 12.55
CA LEU A 140 13.26 8.56 13.57
C LEU A 140 13.95 9.92 13.71
N GLU A 141 14.19 10.62 12.59
CA GLU A 141 15.02 11.82 12.55
C GLU A 141 14.29 13.07 12.07
N GLY A 142 13.04 12.96 11.61
CA GLY A 142 12.30 14.05 10.98
C GLY A 142 12.19 15.30 11.86
N SER A 143 12.06 15.13 13.18
CA SER A 143 12.03 16.25 14.13
C SER A 143 13.32 17.06 14.20
N LYS A 144 14.46 16.46 13.87
CA LYS A 144 15.79 17.09 13.86
C LYS A 144 16.21 17.51 12.44
N ARG A 145 15.69 16.83 11.41
CA ARG A 145 16.05 17.01 10.01
C ARG A 145 14.78 17.10 9.15
N PRO A 146 14.17 18.29 9.03
CA PRO A 146 12.92 18.48 8.29
C PRO A 146 12.97 18.01 6.83
N SER A 147 14.14 18.04 6.19
CA SER A 147 14.33 17.56 4.83
C SER A 147 14.01 16.07 4.63
N LEU A 148 14.10 15.25 5.68
CA LEU A 148 13.69 13.83 5.61
C LEU A 148 12.17 13.68 5.55
N VAL A 149 11.45 14.61 6.18
CA VAL A 149 9.99 14.65 6.12
C VAL A 149 9.54 15.19 4.76
N GLU A 150 10.22 16.21 4.24
CA GLU A 150 10.00 16.68 2.86
C GLU A 150 10.26 15.57 1.83
N GLU A 151 11.32 14.77 2.01
CA GLU A 151 11.62 13.61 1.16
C GLU A 151 10.48 12.59 1.19
N LEU A 152 9.95 12.26 2.38
CA LEU A 152 8.81 11.36 2.54
C LEU A 152 7.53 11.93 1.90
N ILE A 153 7.24 13.21 2.11
CA ILE A 153 6.07 13.87 1.52
C ILE A 153 6.16 13.81 0.01
N ARG A 154 7.30 14.20 -0.58
CA ARG A 154 7.49 14.17 -2.03
C ARG A 154 7.33 12.76 -2.58
N TRP A 155 7.96 11.77 -1.94
CA TRP A 155 7.79 10.37 -2.32
C TRP A 155 6.32 9.94 -2.27
N GLY A 156 5.59 10.37 -1.24
CA GLY A 156 4.15 10.16 -1.11
C GLY A 156 3.33 10.79 -2.22
N GLU A 157 3.54 12.08 -2.48
CA GLU A 157 2.85 12.84 -3.53
C GLU A 157 3.11 12.26 -4.92
N ASP A 158 4.27 11.65 -5.16
CA ASP A 158 4.63 11.02 -6.44
C ASP A 158 3.97 9.64 -6.66
N HIS A 159 3.49 8.96 -5.61
CA HIS A 159 3.05 7.56 -5.68
C HIS A 159 1.70 7.27 -5.02
N THR A 160 0.93 8.31 -4.68
CA THR A 160 -0.39 8.14 -4.05
C THR A 160 -1.31 9.26 -4.52
N ASP A 161 -2.61 9.00 -4.52
CA ASP A 161 -3.61 10.07 -4.58
C ASP A 161 -3.68 10.77 -3.23
N PHE A 162 -3.62 12.10 -3.20
CA PHE A 162 -3.63 12.84 -1.95
C PHE A 162 -4.48 14.11 -2.01
N GLU A 163 -4.97 14.53 -0.85
CA GLU A 163 -5.64 15.81 -0.66
C GLU A 163 -5.26 16.36 0.73
N TYR A 164 -5.00 17.66 0.79
CA TYR A 164 -4.67 18.35 2.03
C TYR A 164 -5.72 19.38 2.35
N ASN A 165 -6.09 19.46 3.63
CA ASN A 165 -6.97 20.53 4.07
C ASN A 165 -6.22 21.86 4.05
N PRO A 166 -6.64 22.85 3.23
CA PRO A 166 -5.95 24.12 3.07
C PRO A 166 -5.70 24.85 4.40
N ARG A 167 -6.60 24.68 5.38
CA ARG A 167 -6.48 25.26 6.72
C ARG A 167 -5.17 24.88 7.44
N TYR A 168 -4.59 23.73 7.12
CA TYR A 168 -3.40 23.19 7.78
C TYR A 168 -2.13 23.29 6.93
N VAL A 169 -2.26 23.54 5.61
CA VAL A 169 -1.12 23.60 4.69
C VAL A 169 -0.90 24.97 4.05
N SER A 170 -1.84 25.90 4.17
CA SER A 170 -1.67 27.28 3.69
C SER A 170 -0.63 27.99 4.56
N SER A 171 0.50 28.37 3.94
CA SER A 171 1.44 29.32 4.52
C SER A 171 0.70 30.62 4.84
N ARG A 172 0.85 31.10 6.08
CA ARG A 172 0.99 32.54 6.30
C ARG A 172 2.44 32.92 6.11
#